data_AF-A0A420MSY7-F1
#
_entry.id   AF-A0A420MSY7-F1
#
_cell.length_a   1.000
_cell.length_b   1.000
_cell.length_c   1.000
_cell.angle_alpha   90.00
_cell.angle_beta   90.00
_cell.angle_gamma   90.00
#
_symmetry.space_group_name_H-M   'P 1'
#
loop_
_entity.id
_entity.type
_entity.pdbx_description
1 polymer ?
#
loop_
_entity_poly.entity_id
_entity_poly.type
_entity_poly.pdbx_seq_one_letter_code
_entity_poly.pdbx_strand_id
1 'polypeptide(L)'
;DTAQGSGLASSYRPSSPLPGRLSITSASRPHLGMGADRPEVRVPLLLGPLQEKTSMDRYLGYMKRFLCYCLNVLSLEEEVLLADHGFRFTPAQRANLEKLWAHLHGEEDEEIEGDDDEAEEDEIEGGGPSSSRHNSPNSDEGLQERILQVLAGFWTQRLDGDPFASPLWHFVGVLGIDGETGQLRPAHLFTYVLAGLVFTGRALLGEWAIPTRERDGMEDLTQRFAQVRDAWLCKATYSPMGYILSLLLFGKKIARETGSRLMVSWSKQGEMMYFMGKPILMEDLRTMVAKMTADAEDLLWGQLMFKEGNDERFVIPLAGIEDDLTQTRRGQSFIHRN
;
A
#
# COMPACT_ATOMS: atom_id res chain seq x y z
N ASP A 1 -9.00 -57.51 20.56
CA ASP A 1 -8.64 -57.87 21.94
C ASP A 1 -7.38 -58.72 21.96
N THR A 2 -6.22 -58.06 21.91
CA THR A 2 -5.32 -57.71 23.03
C THR A 2 -4.21 -58.76 23.20
N ALA A 3 -3.05 -58.47 22.61
CA ALA A 3 -1.78 -59.10 22.96
C ALA A 3 -0.72 -57.99 23.12
N GLN A 4 -0.25 -57.81 24.35
CA GLN A 4 0.80 -56.89 24.77
C GLN A 4 2.14 -57.65 24.92
N GLY A 5 3.23 -56.91 24.71
CA GLY A 5 4.63 -57.31 24.89
C GLY A 5 5.41 -56.99 23.62
N SER A 6 6.54 -56.28 23.58
CA SER A 6 7.55 -55.92 24.59
C SER A 6 8.56 -54.97 23.92
N GLY A 7 9.23 -54.07 24.66
CA GLY A 7 10.55 -53.58 24.24
C GLY A 7 10.95 -52.14 24.59
N LEU A 8 11.66 -52.01 25.71
CA LEU A 8 12.80 -51.10 25.97
C LEU A 8 12.57 -49.58 26.08
N ALA A 9 12.54 -49.14 27.35
CA ALA A 9 12.73 -47.76 27.79
C ALA A 9 14.23 -47.45 27.94
N SER A 10 14.65 -46.27 27.47
CA SER A 10 15.98 -45.70 27.70
C SER A 10 15.86 -44.45 28.58
N SER A 11 16.64 -44.45 29.66
CA SER A 11 16.70 -43.45 30.72
C SER A 11 17.78 -42.40 30.45
N TYR A 12 17.52 -41.11 30.69
CA TYR A 12 18.55 -40.15 31.12
C TYR A 12 17.94 -39.03 31.99
N ARG A 13 18.56 -38.81 33.16
CA ARG A 13 18.18 -37.87 34.24
C ARG A 13 18.67 -36.44 34.00
N PRO A 14 18.06 -35.42 34.63
CA PRO A 14 18.54 -34.04 34.65
C PRO A 14 19.47 -33.75 35.84
N SER A 15 20.39 -32.79 35.67
CA SER A 15 21.28 -32.27 36.72
C SER A 15 21.24 -30.74 36.77
N SER A 16 21.03 -30.20 37.98
CA SER A 16 21.19 -28.79 38.38
C SER A 16 22.29 -28.71 39.46
N PRO A 17 22.58 -27.57 40.13
CA PRO A 17 22.80 -26.16 39.72
C PRO A 17 24.21 -25.67 40.20
N LEU A 18 24.52 -24.35 40.19
CA LEU A 18 25.41 -23.55 41.10
C LEU A 18 25.86 -22.22 40.38
N PRO A 19 26.52 -21.21 41.02
CA PRO A 19 25.91 -20.11 41.80
C PRO A 19 26.47 -18.68 41.45
N GLY A 20 25.95 -17.63 42.10
CA GLY A 20 26.78 -16.53 42.66
C GLY A 20 27.17 -15.31 41.81
N ARG A 21 26.58 -14.14 42.18
CA ARG A 21 26.97 -12.75 41.85
C ARG A 21 28.43 -12.41 42.20
N LEU A 22 29.04 -11.46 41.46
CA LEU A 22 29.92 -10.40 42.00
C LEU A 22 30.08 -9.22 41.03
N SER A 23 29.90 -8.02 41.56
CA SER A 23 30.09 -6.71 40.91
C SER A 23 31.57 -6.32 40.96
N ILE A 24 32.16 -5.77 39.88
CA ILE A 24 33.43 -5.03 39.95
C ILE A 24 33.38 -3.77 39.05
N THR A 25 33.79 -2.71 39.71
CA THR A 25 34.06 -1.31 39.36
C THR A 25 34.97 -1.05 38.16
N SER A 26 34.78 0.14 37.58
CA SER A 26 35.76 1.02 36.89
C SER A 26 37.22 0.60 37.00
N ALA A 27 37.84 0.35 35.84
CA ALA A 27 39.29 0.43 35.66
C ALA A 27 39.59 0.91 34.23
N SER A 28 40.15 2.11 34.16
CA SER A 28 40.65 2.78 32.96
C SER A 28 41.66 1.90 32.19
N ARG A 29 41.52 1.85 30.87
CA ARG A 29 42.58 1.41 29.93
C ARG A 29 42.59 2.29 28.67
N PRO A 30 43.75 2.39 28.02
CA PRO A 30 44.28 3.65 27.51
C PRO A 30 43.84 3.97 26.09
N HIS A 31 43.91 5.26 25.75
CA HIS A 31 43.79 5.78 24.39
C HIS A 31 44.79 5.11 23.45
N LEU A 32 44.28 4.28 22.53
CA LEU A 32 44.88 4.09 21.21
C LEU A 32 43.77 4.27 20.17
N GLY A 33 43.91 5.35 19.39
CA GLY A 33 43.01 5.65 18.30
C GLY A 33 43.24 4.72 17.12
N MET A 34 42.14 4.16 16.61
CA MET A 34 42.00 3.82 15.20
C MET A 34 40.51 3.72 14.91
N GLY A 35 40.03 4.59 14.01
CA GLY A 35 38.62 4.72 13.67
C GLY A 35 38.06 3.43 13.11
N ALA A 36 37.05 2.89 13.78
CA ALA A 36 36.18 1.86 13.24
C ALA A 36 34.82 2.52 13.00
N ASP A 37 34.57 2.86 11.74
CA ASP A 37 33.23 3.13 11.22
C ASP A 37 32.34 1.94 11.56
N ARG A 38 31.50 2.09 12.59
CA ARG A 38 30.36 1.20 12.76
C ARG A 38 29.37 1.59 11.66
N PRO A 39 28.92 0.65 10.81
CA PRO A 39 27.86 0.97 9.87
C PRO A 39 26.62 1.32 10.68
N GLU A 40 26.24 2.59 10.69
CA GLU A 40 24.92 3.02 11.12
C GLU A 40 23.90 2.20 10.33
N VAL A 41 23.23 1.28 11.01
CA VAL A 41 21.98 0.74 10.48
C VAL A 41 21.02 1.91 10.46
N ARG A 42 20.95 2.61 9.31
CA ARG A 42 19.90 3.60 9.04
C ARG A 42 18.57 2.87 9.12
N VAL A 43 17.94 2.92 10.28
CA VAL A 43 16.51 2.68 10.41
C VAL A 43 15.86 3.70 9.48
N PRO A 44 15.14 3.29 8.43
CA PRO A 44 14.49 4.26 7.56
C PRO A 44 13.53 5.07 8.42
N LEU A 45 13.79 6.35 8.63
CA LEU A 45 12.80 7.24 9.22
C LEU A 45 11.56 7.16 8.32
N LEU A 46 10.46 6.65 8.87
CA LEU A 46 9.16 6.54 8.18
C LEU A 46 8.57 7.91 7.83
N LEU A 47 9.21 9.00 8.27
CA LEU A 47 8.88 10.41 8.06
C LEU A 47 10.15 11.23 7.80
N GLY A 48 11.04 10.77 6.91
CA GLY A 48 12.03 11.68 6.33
C GLY A 48 11.31 12.78 5.53
N PRO A 49 11.78 14.04 5.54
CA PRO A 49 11.20 15.07 4.68
C PRO A 49 11.29 14.58 3.23
N LEU A 50 10.14 14.32 2.61
CA LEU A 50 10.07 14.21 1.16
C LEU A 50 10.28 15.62 0.64
N GLN A 51 11.55 15.95 0.42
CA GLN A 51 12.02 17.29 0.06
C GLN A 51 11.64 17.68 -1.38
N GLU A 52 11.00 16.79 -2.14
CA GLU A 52 10.66 16.99 -3.54
C GLU A 52 9.17 17.33 -3.73
N LYS A 53 8.89 18.60 -4.08
CA LYS A 53 7.54 19.15 -4.30
C LYS A 53 6.69 18.33 -5.28
N THR A 54 7.31 17.82 -6.35
CA THR A 54 6.66 16.98 -7.39
C THR A 54 6.05 15.70 -6.81
N SER A 55 6.73 15.08 -5.83
CA SER A 55 6.24 13.88 -5.16
C SER A 55 5.07 14.20 -4.23
N MET A 56 5.14 15.33 -3.51
CA MET A 56 4.02 15.80 -2.69
C MET A 56 2.77 16.11 -3.53
N ASP A 57 2.92 16.82 -4.65
CA ASP A 57 1.81 17.15 -5.55
C ASP A 57 1.10 15.89 -6.08
N ARG A 58 1.89 14.87 -6.42
CA ARG A 58 1.36 13.56 -6.86
C ARG A 58 0.61 12.83 -5.74
N TYR A 59 1.11 12.87 -4.50
CA TYR A 59 0.47 12.20 -3.37
C TYR A 59 -0.84 12.89 -2.98
N LEU A 60 -0.87 14.22 -2.98
CA LEU A 60 -2.09 15.01 -2.82
C LEU A 60 -3.07 14.74 -3.96
N GLY A 61 -2.56 14.56 -5.18
CA GLY A 61 -3.35 14.17 -6.34
C GLY A 61 -4.16 12.89 -6.13
N TYR A 62 -3.62 11.88 -5.44
CA TYR A 62 -4.37 10.66 -5.14
C TYR A 62 -5.55 10.91 -4.21
N MET A 63 -5.38 11.74 -3.17
CA MET A 63 -6.48 12.06 -2.24
C MET A 63 -7.55 12.93 -2.88
N LYS A 64 -7.16 13.90 -3.73
CA LYS A 64 -8.12 14.68 -4.52
C LYS A 64 -8.95 13.77 -5.42
N ARG A 65 -8.28 12.87 -6.15
CA ARG A 65 -8.96 11.87 -6.99
C ARG A 65 -9.86 10.95 -6.18
N PHE A 66 -9.46 10.57 -4.97
CA PHE A 66 -10.29 9.76 -4.07
C PHE A 66 -11.56 10.49 -3.62
N LEU A 67 -11.44 11.77 -3.23
CA LEU A 67 -12.61 12.58 -2.89
C LEU A 67 -13.56 12.71 -4.07
N CYS A 68 -13.05 13.08 -5.26
CA CYS A 68 -13.87 13.11 -6.47
C CYS A 68 -14.51 11.76 -6.79
N TYR A 69 -13.76 10.66 -6.61
CA TYR A 69 -14.25 9.31 -6.81
C TYR A 69 -15.47 9.00 -5.93
N CYS A 70 -15.45 9.45 -4.67
CA CYS A 70 -16.59 9.28 -3.76
C CYS A 70 -17.74 10.23 -4.08
N LEU A 71 -17.45 11.52 -4.34
CA LEU A 71 -18.46 12.54 -4.61
C LEU A 71 -19.25 12.26 -5.89
N ASN A 72 -18.60 11.70 -6.92
CA ASN A 72 -19.24 11.36 -8.19
C ASN A 72 -20.34 10.31 -8.07
N VAL A 73 -20.35 9.52 -7.00
CA VAL A 73 -21.33 8.45 -6.76
C VAL A 73 -22.16 8.69 -5.51
N LEU A 74 -22.01 9.86 -4.87
CA LEU A 74 -22.66 10.18 -3.60
C LEU A 74 -24.19 10.22 -3.72
N SER A 75 -24.71 10.72 -4.85
CA SER A 75 -26.14 10.81 -5.11
C SER A 75 -26.82 9.47 -5.40
N LEU A 76 -26.05 8.40 -5.61
CA LEU A 76 -26.60 7.08 -5.88
C LEU A 76 -27.15 6.45 -4.61
N GLU A 77 -28.32 5.82 -4.75
CA GLU A 77 -28.90 4.94 -3.73
C GLU A 77 -27.95 3.77 -3.43
N GLU A 78 -27.98 3.26 -2.19
CA GLU A 78 -27.03 2.25 -1.74
C GLU A 78 -27.09 0.94 -2.56
N GLU A 79 -28.29 0.54 -2.98
CA GLU A 79 -28.49 -0.66 -3.80
C GLU A 79 -27.84 -0.52 -5.19
N VAL A 80 -28.02 0.64 -5.82
CA VAL A 80 -27.42 0.97 -7.12
C VAL A 80 -25.91 1.10 -7.00
N LEU A 81 -25.43 1.80 -5.97
CA LEU A 81 -24.00 1.98 -5.71
C LEU A 81 -23.29 0.62 -5.56
N LEU A 82 -23.89 -0.30 -4.80
CA LEU A 82 -23.30 -1.63 -4.64
C LEU A 82 -23.33 -2.42 -5.95
N ALA A 83 -24.44 -2.40 -6.68
CA ALA A 83 -24.59 -3.17 -7.91
C ALA A 83 -23.60 -2.70 -9.01
N ASP A 84 -23.46 -1.39 -9.18
CA ASP A 84 -22.69 -0.81 -10.27
C ASP A 84 -21.22 -0.56 -9.91
N HIS A 85 -20.92 -0.26 -8.65
CA HIS A 85 -19.58 0.13 -8.19
C HIS A 85 -18.95 -0.83 -7.17
N GLY A 86 -19.69 -1.77 -6.59
CA GLY A 86 -19.15 -2.85 -5.77
C GLY A 86 -18.74 -2.48 -4.34
N PHE A 87 -19.03 -1.27 -3.86
CA PHE A 87 -18.74 -0.84 -2.50
C PHE A 87 -19.90 -0.09 -1.84
N ARG A 88 -19.82 0.16 -0.53
CA ARG A 88 -20.80 0.96 0.22
C ARG A 88 -20.10 1.97 1.11
N PHE A 89 -20.72 3.13 1.29
CA PHE A 89 -20.35 4.06 2.35
C PHE A 89 -20.92 3.57 3.67
N THR A 90 -20.17 3.72 4.77
CA THR A 90 -20.79 3.65 6.09
C THR A 90 -21.76 4.83 6.28
N PRO A 91 -22.76 4.74 7.17
CA PRO A 91 -23.67 5.87 7.42
C PRO A 91 -22.92 7.15 7.80
N ALA A 92 -21.87 7.03 8.62
CA ALA A 92 -21.02 8.15 9.01
C ALA A 92 -20.20 8.72 7.83
N GLN A 93 -19.65 7.85 6.96
CA GLN A 93 -18.92 8.30 5.77
C GLN A 93 -19.84 9.08 4.81
N ARG A 94 -21.04 8.55 4.57
CA ARG A 94 -22.05 9.18 3.70
C ARG A 94 -22.47 10.55 4.25
N ALA A 95 -22.88 10.61 5.52
CA ALA A 95 -23.29 11.86 6.16
C ALA A 95 -22.17 12.93 6.15
N ASN A 96 -20.93 12.54 6.41
CA ASN A 96 -19.80 13.48 6.37
C ASN A 96 -19.49 13.95 4.94
N LEU A 97 -19.64 13.09 3.93
CA LEU A 97 -19.50 13.47 2.52
C LEU A 97 -20.61 14.40 2.06
N GLU A 98 -21.87 14.15 2.45
CA GLU A 98 -23.02 15.00 2.15
C GLU A 98 -22.85 16.39 2.76
N LYS A 99 -22.42 16.48 4.02
CA LYS A 99 -22.07 17.76 4.66
C LYS A 99 -20.94 18.48 3.94
N LEU A 100 -19.89 17.77 3.52
CA LEU A 100 -18.80 18.36 2.73
C LEU A 100 -19.31 18.86 1.37
N TRP A 101 -20.20 18.10 0.72
CA TRP A 101 -20.77 18.43 -0.58
C TRP A 101 -21.68 19.66 -0.53
N ALA A 102 -22.61 19.72 0.43
CA ALA A 102 -23.48 20.86 0.66
C ALA A 102 -22.68 22.15 0.91
N HIS A 103 -21.65 22.04 1.76
CA HIS A 103 -20.74 23.15 2.04
C HIS A 103 -19.98 23.63 0.80
N LEU A 104 -19.50 22.72 -0.07
CA LEU A 104 -18.86 23.09 -1.34
C LEU A 104 -19.84 23.77 -2.33
N HIS A 105 -21.14 23.52 -2.18
CA HIS A 105 -22.20 24.13 -2.99
C HIS A 105 -22.81 25.39 -2.37
N GLY A 106 -22.41 25.76 -1.14
CA GLY A 106 -22.94 26.93 -0.44
C GLY A 106 -24.37 26.74 0.08
N GLU A 107 -24.81 25.49 0.25
CA GLU A 107 -26.08 25.16 0.88
C GLU A 107 -25.87 25.24 2.41
N GLU A 108 -26.43 26.27 3.04
CA GLU A 108 -26.22 26.59 4.46
C GLU A 108 -26.88 25.54 5.38
N ASP A 109 -26.17 25.17 6.46
CA ASP A 109 -26.78 24.50 7.61
C ASP A 109 -27.68 25.56 8.30
N GLU A 110 -29.01 25.53 8.09
CA GLU A 110 -29.94 26.24 8.98
C GLU A 110 -29.84 25.59 10.37
N GLU A 111 -28.95 26.11 11.22
CA GLU A 111 -28.96 25.78 12.64
C GLU A 111 -30.29 26.31 13.21
N ILE A 112 -31.14 25.38 13.65
CA ILE A 112 -32.36 25.69 14.42
C ILE A 112 -31.90 26.41 15.69
N GLU A 113 -32.12 27.73 15.77
CA GLU A 113 -32.00 28.50 17.00
C GLU A 113 -32.91 27.83 18.05
N GLY A 114 -32.29 27.21 19.04
CA GLY A 114 -32.98 26.74 20.22
C GLY A 114 -33.32 27.93 21.09
N ASP A 115 -34.63 28.12 21.35
CA ASP A 115 -35.26 29.08 22.26
C ASP A 115 -34.30 29.68 23.31
N ASP A 116 -34.10 30.99 23.21
CA ASP A 116 -33.51 31.83 24.23
C ASP A 116 -34.41 31.83 25.48
N ASP A 117 -34.05 31.06 26.51
CA ASP A 117 -34.53 31.32 27.86
C ASP A 117 -33.65 32.43 28.48
N GLU A 118 -34.21 33.63 28.54
CA GLU A 118 -33.65 34.82 29.19
C GLU A 118 -33.26 34.53 30.66
N ALA A 119 -31.98 34.72 31.00
CA ALA A 119 -31.51 34.80 32.37
C ALA A 119 -30.77 36.13 32.59
N GLU A 120 -31.24 36.86 33.61
CA GLU A 120 -30.96 38.25 33.94
C GLU A 120 -29.48 38.64 34.02
N GLU A 121 -29.18 39.85 33.54
CA GLU A 121 -27.88 40.52 33.61
C GLU A 121 -27.58 41.00 35.04
N ASP A 122 -26.47 40.54 35.62
CA ASP A 122 -25.81 41.23 36.74
C ASP A 122 -24.47 41.81 36.22
N GLU A 123 -24.40 43.14 36.20
CA GLU A 123 -23.26 43.95 35.79
C GLU A 123 -22.05 43.74 36.72
N ILE A 124 -20.92 43.23 36.18
CA ILE A 124 -19.59 43.53 36.74
C ILE A 124 -18.62 43.86 35.59
N GLU A 125 -18.22 45.14 35.54
CA GLU A 125 -17.14 45.67 34.71
C GLU A 125 -15.81 44.97 35.00
N GLY A 126 -15.22 44.37 33.97
CA GLY A 126 -13.86 43.80 34.02
C GLY A 126 -13.37 43.45 32.63
N GLY A 127 -12.83 44.43 31.92
CA GLY A 127 -12.39 44.31 30.53
C GLY A 127 -11.34 43.21 30.30
N GLY A 128 -11.67 42.31 29.37
CA GLY A 128 -10.72 41.49 28.63
C GLY A 128 -11.40 41.00 27.35
N PRO A 129 -10.88 41.26 26.14
CA PRO A 129 -11.48 40.73 24.93
C PRO A 129 -11.07 39.26 24.80
N SER A 130 -11.76 38.37 25.52
CA SER A 130 -11.83 36.97 25.13
C SER A 130 -12.80 36.88 23.97
N SER A 131 -12.32 37.18 22.78
CA SER A 131 -12.98 36.78 21.55
C SER A 131 -12.91 35.25 21.49
N SER A 132 -13.95 34.61 22.02
CA SER A 132 -14.38 33.29 21.58
C SER A 132 -14.56 33.40 20.07
N ARG A 133 -13.56 32.95 19.32
CA ARG A 133 -13.66 32.81 17.87
C ARG A 133 -14.59 31.63 17.64
N HIS A 134 -15.89 31.92 17.56
CA HIS A 134 -16.81 31.04 16.84
C HIS A 134 -16.26 30.92 15.42
N ASN A 135 -15.63 29.77 15.14
CA ASN A 135 -15.14 29.45 13.80
C ASN A 135 -16.36 29.37 12.89
N SER A 136 -16.56 30.37 12.05
CA SER A 136 -17.58 30.31 11.02
C SER A 136 -17.35 29.05 10.18
N PRO A 137 -18.37 28.20 9.99
CA PRO A 137 -18.26 27.00 9.18
C PRO A 137 -17.86 27.27 7.73
N ASN A 138 -17.94 28.54 7.28
CA ASN A 138 -17.52 29.07 5.97
C ASN A 138 -16.10 29.63 5.90
N SER A 139 -15.28 29.43 6.94
CA SER A 139 -13.85 29.76 6.89
C SER A 139 -13.03 28.66 6.20
N ASP A 140 -11.93 29.04 5.55
CA ASP A 140 -10.94 28.08 4.98
C ASP A 140 -10.48 27.03 6.01
N GLU A 141 -10.43 27.41 7.30
CA GLU A 141 -10.10 26.50 8.41
C GLU A 141 -11.21 25.46 8.66
N GLY A 142 -12.48 25.87 8.60
CA GLY A 142 -13.63 24.96 8.74
C GLY A 142 -13.69 23.92 7.63
N LEU A 143 -13.40 24.31 6.39
CA LEU A 143 -13.32 23.39 5.25
C LEU A 143 -12.18 22.37 5.41
N GLN A 144 -11.00 22.81 5.84
CA GLN A 144 -9.85 21.92 6.07
C GLN A 144 -10.17 20.84 7.11
N GLU A 145 -10.81 21.23 8.22
CA GLU A 145 -11.21 20.29 9.25
C GLU A 145 -12.25 19.28 8.73
N ARG A 146 -13.26 19.73 7.98
CA ARG A 146 -14.27 18.83 7.38
C ARG A 146 -13.62 17.82 6.43
N ILE A 147 -12.69 18.27 5.58
CA ILE A 147 -11.92 17.39 4.69
C ILE A 147 -11.11 16.37 5.50
N LEU A 148 -10.45 16.80 6.58
CA LEU A 148 -9.69 15.91 7.44
C LEU A 148 -10.58 14.83 8.07
N GLN A 149 -11.75 15.20 8.62
CA GLN A 149 -12.68 14.26 9.24
C GLN A 149 -13.23 13.24 8.23
N VAL A 150 -13.62 13.69 7.03
CA VAL A 150 -14.05 12.80 5.94
C VAL A 150 -12.96 11.80 5.61
N LEU A 151 -11.73 12.28 5.34
CA LEU A 151 -10.61 11.41 4.97
C LEU A 151 -10.23 10.46 6.11
N ALA A 152 -10.19 10.93 7.35
CA ALA A 152 -9.93 10.10 8.52
C ALA A 152 -10.94 8.97 8.66
N GLY A 153 -12.24 9.24 8.46
CA GLY A 153 -13.29 8.22 8.50
C GLY A 153 -13.16 7.12 7.44
N PHE A 154 -12.54 7.42 6.30
CA PHE A 154 -12.18 6.38 5.32
C PHE A 154 -10.97 5.57 5.76
N TRP A 155 -9.95 6.21 6.34
CA TRP A 155 -8.73 5.54 6.81
C TRP A 155 -8.95 4.68 8.07
N THR A 156 -9.94 5.01 8.91
CA THR A 156 -10.29 4.30 10.15
C THR A 156 -11.45 3.30 9.98
N GLN A 157 -11.72 2.87 8.75
CA GLN A 157 -12.70 1.81 8.48
C GLN A 157 -12.14 0.42 8.85
N ARG A 158 -12.95 -0.41 9.52
CA ARG A 158 -12.66 -1.84 9.73
C ARG A 158 -13.06 -2.65 8.49
N LEU A 159 -12.19 -3.59 8.10
CA LEU A 159 -12.31 -4.43 6.91
C LEU A 159 -12.43 -5.91 7.29
N ASP A 160 -13.33 -6.24 8.20
CA ASP A 160 -13.47 -7.60 8.76
C ASP A 160 -14.17 -8.59 7.80
N GLY A 161 -14.75 -8.08 6.71
CA GLY A 161 -15.44 -8.85 5.66
C GLY A 161 -14.75 -8.74 4.30
N ASP A 162 -15.53 -8.47 3.25
CA ASP A 162 -14.97 -8.16 1.94
C ASP A 162 -14.19 -6.83 1.99
N PRO A 163 -12.87 -6.82 1.78
CA PRO A 163 -12.09 -5.58 1.80
C PRO A 163 -12.51 -4.63 0.69
N PHE A 164 -13.05 -5.12 -0.44
CA PHE A 164 -13.53 -4.28 -1.54
C PHE A 164 -14.84 -3.56 -1.25
N ALA A 165 -15.55 -3.92 -0.17
CA ALA A 165 -16.66 -3.12 0.33
C ALA A 165 -16.21 -1.74 0.85
N SER A 166 -14.93 -1.56 1.14
CA SER A 166 -14.37 -0.25 1.50
C SER A 166 -14.15 0.62 0.28
N PRO A 167 -14.72 1.84 0.24
CA PRO A 167 -14.52 2.78 -0.87
C PRO A 167 -13.03 3.11 -1.10
N LEU A 168 -12.27 3.25 -0.01
CA LEU A 168 -10.84 3.56 -0.10
C LEU A 168 -10.04 2.38 -0.66
N TRP A 169 -10.26 1.16 -0.17
CA TRP A 169 -9.57 -0.01 -0.70
C TRP A 169 -9.98 -0.32 -2.14
N HIS A 170 -11.25 -0.15 -2.48
CA HIS A 170 -11.75 -0.26 -3.84
C HIS A 170 -11.04 0.73 -4.77
N PHE A 171 -10.94 2.01 -4.36
CA PHE A 171 -10.20 3.02 -5.10
C PHE A 171 -8.71 2.68 -5.28
N VAL A 172 -8.06 2.08 -4.27
CA VAL A 172 -6.69 1.56 -4.42
C VAL A 172 -6.62 0.49 -5.52
N GLY A 173 -7.62 -0.41 -5.59
CA GLY A 173 -7.75 -1.36 -6.69
C GLY A 173 -7.83 -0.68 -8.05
N VAL A 174 -8.66 0.36 -8.18
CA VAL A 174 -8.79 1.16 -9.41
C VAL A 174 -7.47 1.84 -9.79
N LEU A 175 -6.72 2.37 -8.82
CA LEU A 175 -5.40 2.94 -9.08
C LEU A 175 -4.39 1.90 -9.59
N GLY A 176 -4.63 0.62 -9.32
CA GLY A 176 -3.87 -0.51 -9.85
C GLY A 176 -4.07 -0.73 -11.34
N ILE A 177 -5.07 -0.10 -11.96
CA ILE A 177 -5.35 -0.16 -13.39
C ILE A 177 -4.69 1.04 -14.09
N ASP A 178 -4.05 0.78 -15.21
CA ASP A 178 -3.51 1.80 -16.10
C ASP A 178 -4.63 2.34 -16.99
N GLY A 179 -4.86 3.65 -16.94
CA GLY A 179 -6.01 4.28 -17.60
C GLY A 179 -5.87 4.37 -19.12
N GLU A 180 -4.65 4.30 -19.66
CA GLU A 180 -4.42 4.38 -21.11
C GLU A 180 -4.54 3.01 -21.76
N THR A 181 -4.02 1.97 -21.09
CA THR A 181 -3.95 0.61 -21.64
C THR A 181 -5.07 -0.30 -21.15
N GLY A 182 -5.73 0.04 -20.04
CA GLY A 182 -6.71 -0.81 -19.37
C GLY A 182 -6.09 -2.06 -18.72
N GLN A 183 -4.75 -2.13 -18.61
CA GLN A 183 -4.03 -3.24 -18.01
C GLN A 183 -3.73 -3.01 -16.52
N LEU A 184 -3.42 -4.09 -15.80
CA LEU A 184 -2.90 -3.97 -14.44
C LEU A 184 -1.49 -3.37 -14.46
N ARG A 185 -1.26 -2.37 -13.62
CA ARG A 185 0.06 -1.76 -13.44
C ARG A 185 1.05 -2.80 -12.91
N PRO A 186 2.27 -2.84 -13.44
CA PRO A 186 3.30 -3.73 -12.92
C PRO A 186 3.73 -3.28 -11.51
N ALA A 187 4.18 -4.24 -10.70
CA ALA A 187 4.51 -4.02 -9.29
C ALA A 187 5.51 -2.87 -9.07
N HIS A 188 6.53 -2.73 -9.92
CA HIS A 188 7.52 -1.66 -9.81
C HIS A 188 6.94 -0.25 -10.04
N LEU A 189 5.81 -0.11 -10.76
CA LEU A 189 5.13 1.19 -10.91
C LEU A 189 4.10 1.39 -9.81
N PHE A 190 3.36 0.34 -9.46
CA PHE A 190 2.26 0.46 -8.50
C PHE A 190 2.75 0.64 -7.06
N THR A 191 3.92 0.10 -6.71
CA THR A 191 4.54 0.31 -5.40
C THR A 191 4.80 1.79 -5.06
N TYR A 192 5.05 2.66 -6.05
CA TYR A 192 5.17 4.10 -5.80
C TYR A 192 3.83 4.75 -5.45
N VAL A 193 2.74 4.30 -6.08
CA VAL A 193 1.37 4.74 -5.78
C VAL A 193 1.03 4.38 -4.32
N LEU A 194 1.22 3.11 -3.97
CA LEU A 194 0.97 2.60 -2.63
C LEU A 194 1.84 3.31 -1.57
N ALA A 195 3.11 3.58 -1.87
CA ALA A 195 3.98 4.34 -0.97
C ALA A 195 3.46 5.77 -0.73
N GLY A 196 2.96 6.44 -1.78
CA GLY A 196 2.31 7.74 -1.67
C GLY A 196 1.08 7.70 -0.75
N LEU A 197 0.21 6.70 -0.94
CA LEU A 197 -0.97 6.51 -0.08
C LEU A 197 -0.60 6.22 1.38
N VAL A 198 0.43 5.39 1.62
CA VAL A 198 0.94 5.14 2.99
C VAL A 198 1.43 6.44 3.64
N PHE A 199 2.15 7.27 2.89
CA PHE A 199 2.60 8.56 3.39
C PHE A 199 1.41 9.45 3.75
N THR A 200 0.45 9.61 2.82
CA THR A 200 -0.68 10.50 3.03
C THR A 200 -1.60 10.02 4.15
N GLY A 201 -1.90 8.73 4.22
CA GLY A 201 -2.71 8.17 5.32
C GLY A 201 -2.05 8.35 6.69
N ARG A 202 -0.71 8.24 6.78
CA ARG A 202 0.01 8.52 8.02
C ARG A 202 0.00 9.98 8.41
N ALA A 203 0.16 10.89 7.45
CA ALA A 203 0.10 12.33 7.71
C ALA A 203 -1.30 12.73 8.19
N LEU A 204 -2.34 12.27 7.49
CA LEU A 204 -3.75 12.55 7.83
C LEU A 204 -4.11 11.99 9.21
N LEU A 205 -3.84 10.71 9.47
CA LEU A 205 -4.16 10.12 10.77
C LEU A 205 -3.26 10.63 11.90
N GLY A 206 -2.06 11.12 11.59
CA GLY A 206 -1.21 11.81 12.55
C GLY A 206 -1.82 13.14 13.00
N GLU A 207 -2.25 13.97 12.04
CA GLU A 207 -2.96 15.22 12.33
C GLU A 207 -4.31 14.96 13.03
N TRP A 208 -5.05 13.94 12.61
CA TRP A 208 -6.31 13.58 13.26
C TRP A 208 -6.12 13.05 14.70
N ALA A 209 -5.03 12.33 14.97
CA ALA A 209 -4.73 11.82 16.32
C ALA A 209 -4.25 12.91 17.28
N ILE A 210 -3.45 13.85 16.75
CA ILE A 210 -2.88 14.96 17.50
C ILE A 210 -3.00 16.25 16.65
N PRO A 211 -4.17 16.90 16.67
CA PRO A 211 -4.42 18.11 15.91
C PRO A 211 -3.41 19.19 16.30
N THR A 212 -2.77 19.80 15.32
CA THR A 212 -1.72 20.79 15.54
C THR A 212 -2.25 22.02 16.29
N ARG A 213 -3.52 22.39 16.06
CA ARG A 213 -4.21 23.50 16.74
C ARG A 213 -4.43 23.29 18.25
N GLU A 214 -4.66 22.05 18.67
CA GLU A 214 -4.98 21.71 20.07
C GLU A 214 -3.77 21.16 20.82
N ARG A 215 -2.67 20.88 20.11
CA ARG A 215 -1.51 20.13 20.62
C ARG A 215 -0.94 20.69 21.93
N ASP A 216 -0.89 22.02 22.07
CA ASP A 216 -0.31 22.68 23.25
C ASP A 216 -1.14 22.45 24.53
N GLY A 217 -2.43 22.13 24.40
CA GLY A 217 -3.33 21.82 25.51
C GLY A 217 -3.57 20.33 25.74
N MET A 218 -2.92 19.44 24.97
CA MET A 218 -3.17 18.00 25.02
C MET A 218 -2.13 17.27 25.87
N GLU A 219 -2.61 16.44 26.80
CA GLU A 219 -1.80 15.52 27.57
C GLU A 219 -1.59 14.19 26.81
N ASP A 220 -0.54 13.45 27.18
CA ASP A 220 -0.26 12.09 26.72
C ASP A 220 -0.24 11.88 25.18
N LEU A 221 0.32 12.85 24.45
CA LEU A 221 0.45 12.83 22.99
C LEU A 221 0.96 11.48 22.45
N THR A 222 2.01 10.94 23.07
CA THR A 222 2.62 9.67 22.67
C THR A 222 1.64 8.51 22.78
N GLN A 223 0.84 8.45 23.85
CA GLN A 223 -0.13 7.38 24.07
C GLN A 223 -1.31 7.50 23.10
N ARG A 224 -1.81 8.72 22.87
CA ARG A 224 -2.86 8.99 21.88
C ARG A 224 -2.45 8.54 20.49
N PHE A 225 -1.25 8.92 20.04
CA PHE A 225 -0.75 8.48 18.75
C PHE A 225 -0.50 6.97 18.70
N ALA A 226 0.00 6.37 19.79
CA ALA A 226 0.18 4.92 19.85
C ALA A 226 -1.13 4.16 19.66
N GLN A 227 -2.24 4.62 20.28
CA GLN A 227 -3.57 4.02 20.09
C GLN A 227 -4.02 4.07 18.62
N VAL A 228 -3.90 5.24 17.98
CA VAL A 228 -4.26 5.38 16.56
C VAL A 228 -3.35 4.53 15.67
N ARG A 229 -2.05 4.52 15.97
CA ARG A 229 -1.06 3.73 15.23
C ARG A 229 -1.40 2.24 15.28
N ASP A 230 -1.63 1.71 16.47
CA ASP A 230 -1.82 0.29 16.71
C ASP A 230 -3.17 -0.20 16.17
N ALA A 231 -4.19 0.66 16.23
CA ALA A 231 -5.51 0.36 15.67
C ALA A 231 -5.54 0.44 14.14
N TRP A 232 -4.88 1.44 13.54
CA TRP A 232 -5.17 1.83 12.15
C TRP A 232 -3.96 1.88 11.23
N LEU A 233 -2.74 2.16 11.71
CA LEU A 233 -1.58 2.45 10.85
C LEU A 233 -0.61 1.27 10.65
N CYS A 234 -0.76 0.20 11.43
CA CYS A 234 0.13 -0.95 11.41
C CYS A 234 -0.20 -1.96 10.30
N LYS A 235 0.74 -2.83 9.97
CA LYS A 235 0.48 -3.99 9.11
C LYS A 235 -0.38 -5.00 9.87
N ALA A 236 -1.20 -5.77 9.16
CA ALA A 236 -2.04 -6.84 9.70
C ALA A 236 -3.17 -6.36 10.61
N THR A 237 -3.46 -5.06 10.57
CA THR A 237 -4.78 -4.54 10.95
C THR A 237 -5.74 -4.80 9.78
N TYR A 238 -6.98 -5.17 10.08
CA TYR A 238 -8.08 -5.16 9.11
C TYR A 238 -8.52 -3.71 8.86
N SER A 239 -7.59 -2.86 8.37
CA SER A 239 -7.79 -1.46 8.04
C SER A 239 -7.21 -1.17 6.65
N PRO A 240 -7.64 -0.10 5.97
CA PRO A 240 -7.09 0.28 4.67
C PRO A 240 -5.56 0.38 4.67
N MET A 241 -4.95 1.00 5.69
CA MET A 241 -3.49 1.08 5.79
C MET A 241 -2.85 -0.32 5.90
N GLY A 242 -3.43 -1.22 6.69
CA GLY A 242 -2.91 -2.58 6.87
C GLY A 242 -2.89 -3.37 5.55
N TYR A 243 -3.94 -3.22 4.74
CA TYR A 243 -4.03 -3.82 3.40
C TYR A 243 -3.06 -3.15 2.41
N ILE A 244 -2.99 -1.81 2.37
CA ILE A 244 -2.06 -1.06 1.51
C ILE A 244 -0.61 -1.43 1.84
N LEU A 245 -0.24 -1.52 3.13
CA LEU A 245 1.09 -1.94 3.57
C LEU A 245 1.39 -3.38 3.14
N SER A 246 0.43 -4.29 3.29
CA SER A 246 0.58 -5.69 2.88
C SER A 246 0.82 -5.81 1.37
N LEU A 247 0.03 -5.10 0.57
CA LEU A 247 0.18 -5.06 -0.89
C LEU A 247 1.47 -4.37 -1.32
N LEU A 248 1.88 -3.29 -0.64
CA LEU A 248 3.16 -2.62 -0.91
C LEU A 248 4.35 -3.53 -0.62
N LEU A 249 4.33 -4.29 0.48
CA LEU A 249 5.39 -5.24 0.81
C LEU A 249 5.43 -6.39 -0.20
N PHE A 250 4.27 -6.91 -0.59
CA PHE A 250 4.17 -7.92 -1.63
C PHE A 250 4.72 -7.39 -2.97
N GLY A 251 4.26 -6.23 -3.43
CA GLY A 251 4.73 -5.59 -4.66
C GLY A 251 6.23 -5.28 -4.62
N LYS A 252 6.78 -4.88 -3.48
CA LYS A 252 8.24 -4.70 -3.31
C LYS A 252 9.00 -6.01 -3.43
N LYS A 253 8.46 -7.11 -2.91
CA LYS A 253 9.07 -8.45 -3.09
C LYS A 253 9.09 -8.81 -4.57
N ILE A 254 7.96 -8.71 -5.26
CA ILE A 254 7.86 -8.97 -6.70
C ILE A 254 8.82 -8.07 -7.47
N ALA A 255 8.81 -6.75 -7.24
CA ALA A 255 9.71 -5.82 -7.93
C ALA A 255 11.21 -6.14 -7.71
N ARG A 256 11.59 -6.70 -6.55
CA ARG A 256 12.96 -7.16 -6.29
C ARG A 256 13.28 -8.46 -7.04
N GLU A 257 12.34 -9.40 -7.05
CA GLU A 257 12.51 -10.72 -7.70
C GLU A 257 12.44 -10.62 -9.23
N THR A 258 11.60 -9.74 -9.78
CA THR A 258 11.49 -9.48 -11.23
C THR A 258 12.71 -8.72 -11.77
N GLY A 259 13.57 -8.14 -10.92
CA GLY A 259 14.72 -7.36 -11.34
C GLY A 259 14.37 -6.01 -11.99
N SER A 260 15.36 -5.12 -12.11
CA SER A 260 15.22 -3.88 -12.88
C SER A 260 15.06 -4.19 -14.38
N ARG A 261 14.35 -3.35 -15.15
CA ARG A 261 14.23 -3.40 -16.62
C ARG A 261 15.57 -3.54 -17.36
N LEU A 262 16.70 -3.24 -16.71
CA LEU A 262 18.08 -3.44 -17.20
C LEU A 262 18.65 -4.84 -16.92
N MET A 263 17.80 -5.85 -16.71
CA MET A 263 18.23 -7.23 -16.51
C MET A 263 18.90 -7.84 -17.75
N VAL A 264 18.60 -7.27 -18.90
CA VAL A 264 18.84 -7.82 -20.24
C VAL A 264 19.33 -6.65 -21.10
N SER A 265 20.60 -6.64 -21.51
CA SER A 265 21.16 -5.56 -22.35
C SER A 265 22.12 -6.10 -23.40
N TRP A 266 22.03 -5.64 -24.64
CA TRP A 266 22.85 -6.16 -25.75
C TRP A 266 24.12 -5.34 -25.93
N SER A 267 25.20 -5.99 -26.35
CA SER A 267 26.36 -5.26 -26.88
C SER A 267 25.94 -4.44 -28.11
N LYS A 268 26.65 -3.35 -28.38
CA LYS A 268 26.36 -2.49 -29.56
C LYS A 268 26.34 -3.26 -30.89
N GLN A 269 27.13 -4.33 -30.97
CA GLN A 269 27.25 -5.18 -32.15
C GLN A 269 26.25 -6.34 -32.14
N GLY A 270 25.50 -6.54 -31.04
CA GLY A 270 24.52 -7.60 -30.91
C GLY A 270 25.10 -9.01 -30.76
N GLU A 271 26.42 -9.14 -30.56
CA GLU A 271 27.08 -10.44 -30.40
C GLU A 271 26.91 -11.02 -28.98
N MET A 272 26.73 -10.14 -27.99
CA MET A 272 26.67 -10.51 -26.58
C MET A 272 25.37 -10.00 -25.96
N MET A 273 24.72 -10.92 -25.25
CA MET A 273 23.61 -10.66 -24.36
C MET A 273 24.15 -10.54 -22.94
N TYR A 274 23.87 -9.47 -22.21
CA TYR A 274 24.15 -9.39 -20.79
C TYR A 274 22.89 -9.70 -20.00
N PHE A 275 22.90 -10.79 -19.24
CA PHE A 275 21.85 -11.11 -18.28
C PHE A 275 22.36 -10.87 -16.86
N MET A 276 21.76 -9.92 -16.13
CA MET A 276 22.21 -9.53 -14.77
C MET A 276 23.70 -9.16 -14.72
N GLY A 277 24.21 -8.51 -15.77
CA GLY A 277 25.62 -8.14 -15.92
C GLY A 277 26.56 -9.29 -16.30
N LYS A 278 26.06 -10.53 -16.42
CA LYS A 278 26.83 -11.67 -16.91
C LYS A 278 26.74 -11.75 -18.44
N PRO A 279 27.87 -11.81 -19.16
CA PRO A 279 27.88 -11.96 -20.60
C PRO A 279 27.44 -13.38 -21.02
N ILE A 280 26.60 -13.46 -22.05
CA ILE A 280 26.14 -14.66 -22.73
C ILE A 280 26.33 -14.42 -24.22
N LEU A 281 27.02 -15.33 -24.92
CA LEU A 281 27.19 -15.22 -26.37
C LEU A 281 25.84 -15.45 -27.06
N MET A 282 25.51 -14.66 -28.08
CA MET A 282 24.28 -14.88 -28.85
C MET A 282 24.29 -16.22 -29.60
N GLU A 283 25.47 -16.74 -29.95
CA GLU A 283 25.61 -18.09 -30.54
C GLU A 283 25.22 -19.17 -29.52
N ASP A 284 25.68 -19.07 -28.28
CA ASP A 284 25.31 -19.99 -27.20
C ASP A 284 23.82 -19.90 -26.91
N LEU A 285 23.25 -18.69 -26.88
CA LEU A 285 21.81 -18.48 -26.68
C LEU A 285 21.00 -19.13 -27.81
N ARG A 286 21.38 -18.91 -29.08
CA ARG A 286 20.71 -19.52 -30.25
C ARG A 286 20.81 -21.03 -30.21
N THR A 287 21.99 -21.58 -29.87
CA THR A 287 22.21 -23.02 -29.76
C THR A 287 21.39 -23.62 -28.63
N MET A 288 21.35 -22.95 -27.47
CA MET A 288 20.50 -23.34 -26.34
C MET A 288 19.03 -23.38 -26.74
N VAL A 289 18.52 -22.32 -27.36
CA VAL A 289 17.12 -22.26 -27.82
C VAL A 289 16.83 -23.36 -28.83
N ALA A 290 17.68 -23.55 -29.84
CA ALA A 290 17.50 -24.60 -30.84
C ALA A 290 17.47 -26.00 -30.22
N LYS A 291 18.36 -26.26 -29.26
CA LYS A 291 18.40 -27.54 -28.53
C LYS A 291 17.16 -27.73 -27.65
N MET A 292 16.75 -26.69 -26.91
CA MET A 292 15.53 -26.74 -26.10
C MET A 292 14.28 -26.98 -26.95
N THR A 293 14.20 -26.39 -28.14
CA THR A 293 13.11 -26.65 -29.08
C THR A 293 13.13 -28.11 -29.54
N ALA A 294 14.28 -28.64 -29.95
CA ALA A 294 14.40 -30.05 -30.35
C ALA A 294 14.03 -31.02 -29.20
N ASP A 295 14.55 -30.78 -28.00
CA ASP A 295 14.26 -31.58 -26.81
C ASP A 295 12.75 -31.52 -26.46
N ALA A 296 12.13 -30.35 -26.55
CA ALA A 296 10.69 -30.16 -26.31
C ALA A 296 9.84 -30.85 -27.38
N GLU A 297 10.23 -30.78 -28.66
CA GLU A 297 9.57 -31.50 -29.75
C GLU A 297 9.66 -33.01 -29.54
N ASP A 298 10.83 -33.53 -29.22
CA ASP A 298 11.03 -34.96 -29.02
C ASP A 298 10.24 -35.47 -27.80
N LEU A 299 10.15 -34.69 -26.72
CA LEU A 299 9.28 -34.99 -25.57
C LEU A 299 7.80 -34.96 -25.95
N LEU A 300 7.34 -33.92 -26.64
CA LEU A 300 5.95 -33.78 -27.06
C LEU A 300 5.54 -34.96 -27.95
N TRP A 301 6.34 -35.28 -28.96
CA TRP A 301 6.02 -36.32 -29.93
C TRP A 301 6.23 -37.74 -29.40
N GLY A 302 7.36 -37.96 -28.73
CA GLY A 302 7.75 -39.28 -28.24
C GLY A 302 7.02 -39.71 -26.97
N GLN A 303 6.65 -38.77 -26.08
CA GLN A 303 6.06 -39.12 -24.77
C GLN A 303 4.62 -38.68 -24.57
N LEU A 304 4.20 -37.53 -25.13
CA LEU A 304 2.87 -36.98 -24.87
C LEU A 304 1.84 -37.33 -25.97
N MET A 305 2.28 -37.32 -27.23
CA MET A 305 1.42 -37.61 -28.38
C MET A 305 1.50 -39.09 -28.82
N PHE A 306 2.35 -39.90 -28.16
CA PHE A 306 2.49 -41.35 -28.35
C PHE A 306 2.59 -41.81 -29.81
N LYS A 307 3.20 -41.00 -30.70
CA LYS A 307 3.30 -41.32 -32.12
C LYS A 307 4.68 -41.88 -32.46
N GLU A 308 4.68 -43.04 -33.10
CA GLU A 308 5.88 -43.63 -33.73
C GLU A 308 5.96 -43.18 -35.19
N GLY A 309 7.06 -42.50 -35.56
CA GLY A 309 7.35 -42.07 -36.93
C GLY A 309 7.32 -40.55 -37.13
N ASN A 310 8.21 -40.06 -38.00
CA ASN A 310 8.35 -38.63 -38.34
C ASN A 310 7.25 -38.10 -39.29
N ASP A 311 6.38 -38.98 -39.81
CA ASP A 311 5.51 -38.67 -40.95
C ASP A 311 4.25 -37.84 -40.62
N GLU A 312 3.99 -37.52 -39.35
CA GLU A 312 2.87 -36.65 -38.98
C GLU A 312 3.21 -35.65 -37.84
N ARG A 313 4.40 -35.05 -37.88
CA ARG A 313 4.65 -33.82 -37.10
C ARG A 313 3.85 -32.69 -37.75
N PHE A 314 2.89 -32.09 -37.04
CA PHE A 314 2.28 -30.85 -37.56
C PHE A 314 3.37 -29.78 -37.63
N VAL A 315 3.59 -29.24 -38.83
CA VAL A 315 4.54 -28.14 -39.02
C VAL A 315 3.73 -26.86 -38.95
N ILE A 316 3.79 -26.17 -37.81
CA ILE A 316 3.28 -24.81 -37.72
C ILE A 316 4.38 -23.90 -38.29
N PRO A 317 4.13 -23.15 -39.37
CA PRO A 317 5.11 -22.21 -39.91
C PRO A 317 5.26 -21.02 -38.96
N LEU A 318 6.11 -21.18 -37.93
CA LEU A 318 6.39 -20.15 -36.93
C LEU A 318 6.99 -18.88 -37.54
N ALA A 319 7.68 -19.00 -38.68
CA ALA A 319 8.24 -17.87 -39.42
C ALA A 319 7.16 -16.88 -39.91
N GLY A 320 5.90 -17.31 -40.02
CA GLY A 320 4.76 -16.44 -40.35
C GLY A 320 4.04 -15.89 -39.11
N ILE A 321 4.41 -16.32 -37.90
CA ILE A 321 3.84 -15.80 -36.65
C ILE A 321 4.65 -14.57 -36.25
N GLU A 322 4.12 -13.41 -36.55
CA GLU A 322 4.66 -12.14 -36.08
C GLU A 322 3.92 -11.69 -34.82
N ASP A 323 4.63 -11.68 -33.70
CA ASP A 323 4.18 -11.01 -32.49
C ASP A 323 4.78 -9.61 -32.42
N ASP A 324 3.96 -8.63 -32.05
CA ASP A 324 4.41 -7.27 -31.79
C ASP A 324 4.32 -7.05 -30.28
N LEU A 325 5.46 -7.24 -29.59
CA LEU A 325 5.56 -7.07 -28.14
C LEU A 325 5.23 -5.65 -27.66
N THR A 326 5.07 -4.68 -28.57
CA THR A 326 4.59 -3.32 -28.23
C THR A 326 3.07 -3.26 -28.09
N GLN A 327 2.34 -4.23 -28.64
CA GLN A 327 0.88 -4.35 -28.54
C GLN A 327 0.48 -4.91 -27.18
N THR A 328 0.35 -4.00 -26.24
CA THR A 328 -0.03 -4.28 -24.85
C THR A 328 -1.51 -3.96 -24.56
N ARG A 329 -2.36 -3.86 -25.59
CA ARG A 329 -3.79 -3.60 -25.34
C ARG A 329 -4.52 -4.90 -24.98
N ARG A 330 -5.48 -4.79 -24.06
CA ARG A 330 -6.34 -5.92 -23.67
C ARG A 330 -7.10 -6.45 -24.90
N GLY A 331 -7.03 -7.77 -25.12
CA GLY A 331 -7.71 -8.45 -26.21
C GLY A 331 -6.89 -8.59 -27.51
N GLN A 332 -5.68 -8.01 -27.57
CA GLN A 332 -4.74 -8.26 -28.67
C GLN A 332 -3.84 -9.45 -28.32
N SER A 333 -3.63 -10.33 -29.30
CA SER A 333 -2.66 -11.42 -29.21
C SER A 333 -2.08 -11.71 -30.59
N PHE A 334 -0.98 -12.45 -30.64
CA PHE A 334 -0.41 -12.96 -31.90
C PHE A 334 -1.39 -13.82 -32.71
N ILE A 335 -2.52 -14.26 -32.12
CA ILE A 335 -3.58 -15.03 -32.78
C ILE A 335 -4.69 -14.11 -33.32
N HIS A 336 -4.93 -12.98 -32.67
CA HIS A 336 -6.02 -12.05 -32.99
C HIS A 336 -5.45 -10.66 -33.31
N ARG A 337 -5.04 -10.47 -34.58
CA ARG A 337 -4.88 -9.15 -35.19
C ARG A 337 -6.24 -8.76 -35.78
N ASN A 338 -6.87 -7.71 -35.24
CA ASN A 338 -8.05 -7.09 -35.86
C ASN A 338 -7.65 -6.26 -37.07
#